data_AF-A0A6N2XYQ7-F1
#
_entry.id   AF-A0A6N2XYQ7-F1
#
_cell.length_a   1.000
_cell.length_b   1.000
_cell.length_c   1.000
_cell.angle_alpha   90.00
_cell.angle_beta   90.00
_cell.angle_gamma   90.00
#
_symmetry.space_group_name_H-M   'P 1'
#
loop_
_entity.id
_entity.type
_entity.pdbx_description
1 polymer ?
#
loop_
_entity_poly.entity_id
_entity_poly.type
_entity_poly.pdbx_seq_one_letter_code
_entity_poly.pdbx_strand_id
1 'polypeptide(L)'
;MTQVQTKEPKQEIELSVQQLEKQGLVLPKNITDTVFNTLSVYQQQGTVSFPRNYSVGNALKAAYLIYQNDSKLQKCTNASVANALLDMCIGGLNPSKNQCYFVPMGDQCTLMTSYFGKQTMVKRIKGVIDVRSDVIYKDTCYELTLDVYGNDDIKITGPCPLDKRKSENIIGAWARIILDPEVWGVETYTAIMTLEDIQNAWSMGSAYGKSKAHQKFMAEMAKKSAINRCIKNFINTRDDQDILIDTLNRVTSNEYEPDVYDDVQYQVREEQASQVIDISQEPQESPKQAHTEPKPQTQPNAPKEEKQATAQVKQEQMGIDW
;
A
#
# COMPACT_ATOMS: atom_id res chain seq x y z
N MET A 1 4.33 41.89 48.89
CA MET A 1 4.96 41.35 47.68
C MET A 1 4.18 40.11 47.28
N THR A 2 3.19 40.26 46.40
CA THR A 2 2.40 39.14 45.91
C THR A 2 3.04 38.70 44.61
N GLN A 3 3.73 37.56 44.62
CA GLN A 3 4.34 36.99 43.42
C GLN A 3 3.21 36.56 42.47
N VAL A 4 3.04 37.30 41.37
CA VAL A 4 2.22 36.87 40.25
C VAL A 4 2.99 35.75 39.56
N GLN A 5 2.57 34.51 39.79
CA GLN A 5 3.04 33.37 39.01
C GLN A 5 2.58 33.55 37.56
N THR A 6 3.44 34.12 36.73
CA THR A 6 3.33 34.00 35.27
C THR A 6 3.57 32.53 34.92
N LYS A 7 2.48 31.77 34.77
CA LYS A 7 2.56 30.45 34.14
C LYS A 7 2.99 30.66 32.69
N GLU A 8 4.00 29.91 32.25
CA GLU A 8 4.54 30.05 30.91
C GLU A 8 3.51 29.64 29.85
N PRO A 9 3.44 30.33 28.69
CA PRO A 9 2.44 30.09 27.67
C PRO A 9 2.43 28.65 27.12
N LYS A 10 3.56 27.94 27.18
CA LYS A 10 3.63 26.51 26.82
C LYS A 10 2.81 25.62 27.78
N GLN A 11 2.90 25.84 29.09
CA GLN A 11 2.15 25.05 30.07
C GLN A 11 0.65 25.28 29.97
N GLU A 12 0.24 26.49 29.62
CA GLU A 12 -1.18 26.85 29.48
C GLU A 12 -1.78 26.22 28.21
N ILE A 13 -1.04 26.22 27.10
CA ILE A 13 -1.44 25.52 25.86
C ILE A 13 -1.53 24.01 26.10
N GLU A 14 -0.55 23.40 26.78
CA GLU A 14 -0.52 21.96 27.03
C GLU A 14 -1.66 21.50 27.95
N LEU A 15 -1.98 22.26 29.00
CA LEU A 15 -3.17 22.01 29.83
C LEU A 15 -4.47 22.13 29.03
N SER A 16 -4.57 23.11 28.12
CA SER A 16 -5.77 23.31 27.31
C SER A 16 -6.00 22.16 26.32
N VAL A 17 -4.95 21.62 25.70
CA VAL A 17 -5.02 20.47 24.81
C VAL A 17 -5.45 19.22 25.57
N GLN A 18 -4.88 18.97 26.76
CA GLN A 18 -5.29 17.84 27.61
C GLN A 18 -6.76 17.94 28.07
N GLN A 19 -7.26 19.16 28.31
CA GLN A 19 -8.67 19.37 28.64
C GLN A 19 -9.58 19.09 27.44
N LEU A 20 -9.17 19.50 26.24
CA LEU A 20 -9.91 19.22 25.00
C LEU A 20 -9.88 17.73 24.63
N GLU A 21 -8.77 17.02 24.90
CA GLU A 21 -8.67 15.55 24.77
C GLU A 21 -9.66 14.85 25.71
N LYS A 22 -9.71 15.25 26.99
CA LYS A 22 -10.66 14.70 27.97
C LYS A 22 -12.13 14.97 27.62
N GLN A 23 -12.40 16.04 26.87
CA GLN A 23 -13.73 16.37 26.36
C GLN A 23 -14.06 15.68 25.02
N GLY A 24 -13.14 14.89 24.46
CA GLY A 24 -13.32 14.22 23.17
C GLY A 24 -13.30 15.14 21.95
N LEU A 25 -12.88 16.41 22.12
CA LEU A 25 -12.75 17.41 21.05
C LEU A 25 -11.43 17.28 20.28
N VAL A 26 -10.43 16.61 20.89
CA VAL A 26 -9.12 16.33 20.31
C VAL A 26 -8.81 14.84 20.50
N LEU A 27 -8.30 14.20 19.45
CA LEU A 27 -7.89 12.80 19.52
C LEU A 27 -6.63 12.68 20.40
N PRO A 28 -6.51 11.65 21.25
CA PRO A 28 -5.29 11.41 22.02
C PRO A 28 -4.08 11.24 21.11
N LYS A 29 -2.90 11.64 21.61
CA LYS A 29 -1.62 11.34 20.95
C LYS A 29 -1.54 9.87 20.56
N ASN A 30 -1.16 9.61 19.33
CA ASN A 30 -1.10 8.27 18.77
C ASN A 30 0.05 8.15 17.74
N ILE A 31 0.16 6.98 17.13
CA ILE A 31 1.23 6.66 16.17
C ILE A 31 1.32 7.66 15.01
N THR A 32 0.20 8.28 14.60
CA THR A 32 0.20 9.26 13.51
C THR A 32 0.89 10.57 13.89
N ASP A 33 0.93 10.95 15.17
CA ASP A 33 1.66 12.14 15.62
C ASP A 33 3.17 11.92 15.52
N THR A 34 3.64 10.72 15.88
CA THR A 34 5.05 10.34 15.71
C THR A 34 5.45 10.41 14.25
N VAL A 35 4.66 9.83 13.34
CA VAL A 35 4.91 9.86 11.90
C VAL A 35 4.89 11.31 11.38
N PHE A 36 3.93 12.14 11.82
CA PHE A 36 3.85 13.53 11.43
C PHE A 36 5.11 14.33 11.83
N ASN A 37 5.62 14.10 13.04
CA ASN A 37 6.84 14.74 13.52
C ASN A 37 8.07 14.29 12.71
N THR A 38 8.21 12.99 12.44
CA THR A 38 9.28 12.46 11.58
C THR A 38 9.26 13.10 10.19
N LEU A 39 8.08 13.17 9.57
CA LEU A 39 7.92 13.79 8.25
C LEU A 39 8.22 15.29 8.27
N SER A 40 7.90 15.98 9.36
CA SER A 40 8.24 17.39 9.53
C SER A 40 9.76 17.60 9.56
N VAL A 41 10.51 16.70 10.20
CA VAL A 41 11.98 16.70 10.19
C VAL A 41 12.51 16.44 8.78
N TYR A 42 12.00 15.41 8.08
CA TYR A 42 12.41 15.11 6.70
C TYR A 42 12.15 16.27 5.75
N GLN A 43 11.04 16.97 5.92
CA GLN A 43 10.71 18.16 5.12
C GLN A 43 11.66 19.33 5.42
N GLN A 44 12.02 19.56 6.69
CA GLN A 44 12.98 20.60 7.08
C GLN A 44 14.39 20.31 6.56
N GLN A 45 14.78 19.05 6.51
CA GLN A 45 16.07 18.59 5.97
C GLN A 45 16.13 18.59 4.44
N GLY A 46 14.98 18.78 3.76
CA GLY A 46 14.89 18.71 2.31
C GLY A 46 14.90 17.29 1.74
N THR A 47 14.84 16.26 2.60
CA THR A 47 14.77 14.84 2.22
C THR A 47 13.46 14.51 1.50
N VAL A 48 12.36 15.14 1.90
CA VAL A 48 11.03 14.95 1.30
C VAL A 48 10.41 16.31 0.99
N SER A 49 9.76 16.43 -0.16
CA SER A 49 8.96 17.60 -0.51
C SER A 49 7.53 17.18 -0.88
N PHE A 50 6.55 17.77 -0.19
CA PHE A 50 5.14 17.49 -0.44
C PHE A 50 4.54 18.50 -1.42
N PRO A 51 3.71 18.04 -2.39
CA PRO A 51 2.96 18.93 -3.25
C PRO A 51 2.04 19.87 -2.46
N ARG A 52 1.85 21.10 -2.94
CA ARG A 52 1.00 22.11 -2.28
C ARG A 52 -0.45 21.66 -2.07
N ASN A 53 -0.94 20.74 -2.90
CA ASN A 53 -2.30 20.20 -2.85
C ASN A 53 -2.40 18.90 -2.03
N TYR A 54 -1.34 18.48 -1.33
CA TYR A 54 -1.33 17.31 -0.47
C TYR A 54 -1.29 17.72 1.01
N SER A 55 -2.23 17.21 1.81
CA SER A 55 -2.27 17.42 3.25
C SER A 55 -1.91 16.13 3.97
N VAL A 56 -0.68 16.09 4.53
CA VAL A 56 -0.19 15.00 5.38
C VAL A 56 -1.14 14.75 6.55
N GLY A 57 -1.54 15.81 7.25
CA GLY A 57 -2.46 15.70 8.39
C GLY A 57 -3.82 15.08 8.03
N ASN A 58 -4.39 15.42 6.88
CA ASN A 58 -5.66 14.81 6.44
C ASN A 58 -5.48 13.35 6.04
N ALA A 59 -4.36 13.00 5.40
CA ALA A 59 -4.06 11.61 5.04
C ALA A 59 -3.85 10.74 6.29
N LEU A 60 -3.10 11.23 7.28
CA LEU A 60 -2.89 10.56 8.56
C LEU A 60 -4.19 10.37 9.35
N LYS A 61 -5.05 11.40 9.41
CA LYS A 61 -6.38 11.28 10.05
C LYS A 61 -7.24 10.23 9.36
N ALA A 62 -7.26 10.20 8.02
CA ALA A 62 -7.99 9.18 7.27
C ALA A 62 -7.45 7.77 7.54
N ALA A 63 -6.13 7.61 7.58
CA ALA A 63 -5.49 6.34 7.90
C ALA A 63 -5.79 5.89 9.34
N TYR A 64 -5.77 6.81 10.30
CA TYR A 64 -6.09 6.52 11.69
C TYR A 64 -7.54 6.04 11.86
N LEU A 65 -8.49 6.65 11.16
CA LEU A 65 -9.89 6.19 11.16
C LEU A 65 -10.02 4.78 10.59
N ILE A 66 -9.27 4.43 9.54
CA ILE A 66 -9.25 3.06 9.00
C ILE A 66 -8.68 2.09 10.04
N TYR A 67 -7.53 2.43 10.64
CA TYR A 67 -6.89 1.65 11.68
C TYR A 67 -7.80 1.41 12.91
N GLN A 68 -8.52 2.43 13.37
CA GLN A 68 -9.46 2.30 14.49
C GLN A 68 -10.62 1.33 14.22
N ASN A 69 -11.01 1.18 12.95
CA ASN A 69 -12.14 0.35 12.56
C ASN A 69 -11.73 -1.04 12.05
N ASP A 70 -10.43 -1.36 12.04
CA ASP A 70 -9.91 -2.65 11.57
C ASP A 70 -9.15 -3.39 12.68
N SER A 71 -9.78 -4.42 13.23
CA SER A 71 -9.20 -5.22 14.32
C SER A 71 -7.99 -6.06 13.90
N LYS A 72 -7.77 -6.29 12.61
CA LYS A 72 -6.57 -6.98 12.12
C LYS A 72 -5.39 -6.01 12.07
N LEU A 73 -5.60 -4.79 11.59
CA LEU A 73 -4.56 -3.75 11.60
C LEU A 73 -4.12 -3.40 13.03
N GLN A 74 -5.05 -3.43 13.99
CA GLN A 74 -4.74 -3.20 15.41
C GLN A 74 -3.83 -4.27 16.03
N LYS A 75 -3.75 -5.46 15.43
CA LYS A 75 -2.85 -6.54 15.87
C LYS A 75 -1.45 -6.42 15.27
N CYS A 76 -1.25 -5.53 14.29
CA CYS A 76 0.05 -5.31 13.70
C CYS A 76 0.99 -4.57 14.67
N THR A 77 2.29 -4.78 14.52
CA THR A 77 3.30 -4.08 15.32
C THR A 77 3.28 -2.58 15.07
N ASN A 78 3.49 -1.76 16.11
CA ASN A 78 3.54 -0.30 15.99
C ASN A 78 4.58 0.17 14.95
N ALA A 79 5.72 -0.53 14.86
CA ALA A 79 6.76 -0.25 13.88
C ALA A 79 6.27 -0.44 12.43
N SER A 80 5.60 -1.57 12.14
CA SER A 80 5.05 -1.80 10.79
C SER A 80 3.96 -0.78 10.42
N VAL A 81 3.11 -0.41 11.38
CA VAL A 81 2.08 0.63 11.17
C VAL A 81 2.74 1.99 10.90
N ALA A 82 3.77 2.37 11.66
CA ALA A 82 4.51 3.61 11.45
C ALA A 82 5.16 3.65 10.07
N ASN A 83 5.82 2.57 9.64
CA ASN A 83 6.46 2.48 8.32
C ASN A 83 5.43 2.57 7.19
N ALA A 84 4.30 1.85 7.29
CA ALA A 84 3.24 1.94 6.30
C ALA A 84 2.63 3.36 6.20
N LEU A 85 2.47 4.05 7.33
CA LEU A 85 2.01 5.45 7.36
C LEU A 85 3.06 6.41 6.77
N LEU A 86 4.35 6.16 7.02
CA LEU A 86 5.45 6.93 6.47
C LEU A 86 5.49 6.82 4.95
N ASP A 87 5.46 5.60 4.41
CA ASP A 87 5.42 5.32 2.97
C ASP A 87 4.19 5.96 2.30
N MET A 88 3.03 5.88 2.96
CA MET A 88 1.80 6.52 2.49
C MET A 88 2.01 8.02 2.34
N CYS A 89 2.63 8.66 3.33
CA CYS A 89 2.83 10.10 3.33
C CYS A 89 3.91 10.53 2.33
N ILE A 90 5.04 9.81 2.24
CA ILE A 90 6.11 10.09 1.28
C ILE A 90 5.57 9.98 -0.16
N GLY A 91 4.79 8.93 -0.46
CA GLY A 91 4.07 8.81 -1.72
C GLY A 91 2.97 9.86 -1.93
N GLY A 92 2.67 10.63 -0.87
CA GLY A 92 1.51 11.47 -0.66
C GLY A 92 0.21 10.89 -1.16
N LEU A 93 0.00 9.66 -0.75
CA LEU A 93 -1.22 8.92 -0.92
C LEU A 93 -2.22 9.32 0.17
N ASN A 94 -3.49 9.20 -0.16
CA ASN A 94 -4.58 9.37 0.77
C ASN A 94 -5.55 8.18 0.65
N PRO A 95 -5.72 7.38 1.71
CA PRO A 95 -6.53 6.18 1.65
C PRO A 95 -8.03 6.50 1.47
N SER A 96 -8.50 7.69 1.89
CA SER A 96 -9.89 8.14 1.63
C SER A 96 -10.20 8.34 0.14
N LYS A 97 -9.17 8.45 -0.70
CA LYS A 97 -9.28 8.55 -2.16
C LYS A 97 -9.05 7.21 -2.86
N ASN A 98 -9.04 6.10 -2.11
CA ASN A 98 -8.69 4.76 -2.61
C ASN A 98 -7.31 4.70 -3.28
N GLN A 99 -6.39 5.59 -2.88
CA GLN A 99 -5.05 5.64 -3.47
C GLN A 99 -4.15 4.53 -2.90
N CYS A 100 -4.37 4.12 -1.66
CA CYS A 100 -3.64 3.05 -1.00
C CYS A 100 -4.55 2.31 0.00
N TYR A 101 -4.10 1.13 0.40
CA TYR A 101 -4.78 0.28 1.37
C TYR A 101 -3.74 -0.25 2.36
N PHE A 102 -4.14 -0.40 3.61
CA PHE A 102 -3.33 -1.08 4.63
C PHE A 102 -3.78 -2.53 4.68
N VAL A 103 -2.85 -3.46 4.48
CA VAL A 103 -3.12 -4.89 4.43
C VAL A 103 -2.32 -5.57 5.55
N PRO A 104 -2.98 -6.25 6.50
CA PRO A 104 -2.31 -7.02 7.53
C PRO A 104 -1.78 -8.33 6.95
N MET A 105 -0.47 -8.54 7.05
CA MET A 105 0.22 -9.78 6.69
C MET A 105 0.84 -10.37 7.96
N GLY A 106 0.13 -11.29 8.62
CA GLY A 106 0.50 -11.74 9.96
C GLY A 106 0.37 -10.59 10.98
N ASP A 107 1.45 -10.25 11.67
CA ASP A 107 1.57 -9.11 12.59
C ASP A 107 2.20 -7.86 11.93
N GLN A 108 2.38 -7.87 10.61
CA GLN A 108 2.96 -6.75 9.87
C GLN A 108 1.88 -5.98 9.10
N CYS A 109 1.83 -4.66 9.28
CA CYS A 109 1.01 -3.76 8.47
C CYS A 109 1.77 -3.42 7.18
N THR A 110 1.22 -3.80 6.03
CA THR A 110 1.80 -3.53 4.72
C THR A 110 0.99 -2.48 3.98
N LEU A 111 1.66 -1.47 3.44
CA LEU A 111 1.01 -0.51 2.54
C LEU A 111 0.96 -1.09 1.12
N MET A 112 -0.25 -1.24 0.58
CA MET A 112 -0.46 -1.58 -0.82
C MET A 112 -0.97 -0.37 -1.59
N THR A 113 -0.39 -0.14 -2.77
CA THR A 113 -0.75 1.02 -3.59
C THR A 113 -1.75 0.63 -4.66
N SER A 114 -2.86 1.36 -4.76
CA SER A 114 -3.78 1.18 -5.89
C SER A 114 -3.16 1.71 -7.19
N TYR A 115 -3.75 1.38 -8.34
CA TYR A 115 -3.30 2.00 -9.60
C TYR A 115 -3.47 3.54 -9.60
N PHE A 116 -4.48 4.07 -8.91
CA PHE A 116 -4.64 5.52 -8.72
C PHE A 116 -3.51 6.11 -7.87
N GLY A 117 -3.07 5.38 -6.85
CA GLY A 117 -1.93 5.73 -6.02
C GLY A 117 -0.64 5.75 -6.83
N LYS A 118 -0.40 4.72 -7.65
CA LYS A 118 0.75 4.67 -8.54
C LYS A 118 0.77 5.84 -9.52
N GLN A 119 -0.36 6.14 -10.17
CA GLN A 119 -0.48 7.31 -11.03
C GLN A 119 -0.22 8.61 -10.24
N THR A 120 -0.67 8.70 -9.00
CA THR A 120 -0.45 9.86 -8.14
C THR A 120 1.03 10.03 -7.79
N MET A 121 1.72 8.94 -7.46
CA MET A 121 3.15 8.95 -7.13
C MET A 121 3.99 9.27 -8.37
N VAL A 122 3.74 8.62 -9.50
CA VAL A 122 4.47 8.85 -10.75
C VAL A 122 4.35 10.31 -11.20
N LYS A 123 3.17 10.94 -11.10
CA LYS A 123 3.00 12.36 -11.44
C LYS A 123 3.75 13.35 -10.54
N ARG A 124 4.31 12.89 -9.42
CA ARG A 124 5.14 13.72 -8.54
C ARG A 124 6.62 13.65 -8.88
N ILE A 125 7.03 12.64 -9.65
CA ILE A 125 8.38 12.56 -10.17
C ILE A 125 8.60 13.76 -11.08
N LYS A 126 9.73 14.44 -10.90
CA LYS A 126 10.08 15.64 -11.66
C LYS A 126 9.99 15.37 -13.17
N GLY A 127 9.34 16.27 -13.90
CA GLY A 127 9.17 16.16 -15.35
C GLY A 127 8.11 15.15 -15.80
N VAL A 128 7.41 14.46 -14.90
CA VAL A 128 6.21 13.71 -15.28
C VAL A 128 5.01 14.66 -15.32
N ILE A 129 4.37 14.76 -16.48
CA ILE A 129 3.23 15.65 -16.72
C ILE A 129 1.92 14.93 -16.40
N ASP A 130 1.71 13.74 -16.97
CA ASP A 130 0.47 12.98 -16.78
C ASP A 130 0.64 11.49 -17.11
N VAL A 131 -0.36 10.67 -16.74
CA VAL A 131 -0.44 9.26 -17.13
C VAL A 131 -1.79 9.03 -17.79
N ARG A 132 -1.77 8.57 -19.05
CA ARG A 132 -2.95 8.30 -19.87
C ARG A 132 -3.00 6.85 -20.30
N SER A 133 -4.20 6.33 -20.50
CA SER A 133 -4.41 5.01 -21.05
C SER A 133 -5.77 4.92 -21.72
N ASP A 134 -5.88 4.01 -22.67
CA ASP A 134 -7.17 3.61 -23.22
C ASP A 134 -7.11 2.15 -23.71
N VAL A 135 -8.28 1.57 -23.92
CA VAL A 135 -8.37 0.27 -24.59
C VAL A 135 -8.34 0.44 -26.10
N ILE A 136 -7.82 -0.58 -26.76
CA ILE A 136 -7.85 -0.71 -28.21
C ILE A 136 -9.00 -1.65 -28.53
N TYR A 137 -10.05 -1.14 -29.15
CA TYR A 137 -11.10 -1.95 -29.75
C TYR A 137 -10.74 -2.34 -31.20
N LYS A 138 -11.35 -3.40 -31.73
CA LYS A 138 -11.23 -3.85 -33.14
C LYS A 138 -11.41 -2.71 -34.16
N ASP A 139 -12.36 -1.81 -33.90
CA ASP A 139 -12.69 -0.68 -34.77
C ASP A 139 -11.99 0.64 -34.36
N THR A 140 -10.95 0.57 -33.53
CA THR A 140 -10.13 1.75 -33.21
C THR A 140 -9.23 2.05 -34.40
N CYS A 141 -9.18 3.30 -34.86
CA CYS A 141 -8.22 3.70 -35.88
C CYS A 141 -6.91 4.09 -35.19
N TYR A 142 -5.85 3.33 -35.46
CA TYR A 142 -4.52 3.59 -34.92
C TYR A 142 -3.43 3.17 -35.89
N GLU A 143 -2.25 3.75 -35.71
CA GLU A 143 -1.00 3.36 -36.35
C GLU A 143 -0.04 2.87 -35.26
N LEU A 144 0.58 1.71 -35.48
CA LEU A 144 1.75 1.31 -34.70
C LEU A 144 2.98 1.98 -35.31
N THR A 145 3.73 2.63 -34.45
CA THR A 145 4.93 3.40 -34.80
C THR A 145 6.09 2.93 -33.93
N LEU A 146 7.29 3.42 -34.21
CA LEU A 146 8.43 3.23 -33.32
C LEU A 146 8.84 4.57 -32.72
N ASP A 147 9.27 4.54 -31.47
CA ASP A 147 9.96 5.68 -30.87
C ASP A 147 11.37 5.84 -31.47
N VAL A 148 12.09 6.89 -31.04
CA VAL A 148 13.45 7.18 -31.52
C VAL A 148 14.48 6.10 -31.17
N TYR A 149 14.13 5.15 -30.30
CA TYR A 149 14.97 4.05 -29.85
C TYR A 149 14.54 2.69 -30.43
N GLY A 150 13.49 2.66 -31.26
CA GLY A 150 12.97 1.44 -31.87
C GLY A 150 11.99 0.64 -30.99
N ASN A 151 11.45 1.22 -29.92
CA ASN A 151 10.37 0.60 -29.14
C ASN A 151 9.01 0.89 -29.78
N ASP A 152 8.07 -0.04 -29.62
CA ASP A 152 6.70 0.15 -30.10
C ASP A 152 6.03 1.37 -29.44
N ASP A 153 5.39 2.21 -30.26
CA ASP A 153 4.51 3.29 -29.85
C ASP A 153 3.19 3.21 -30.64
N ILE A 154 2.17 3.91 -30.14
CA ILE A 154 0.84 3.89 -30.75
C ILE A 154 0.31 5.31 -30.95
N LYS A 155 -0.15 5.58 -32.16
CA LYS A 155 -0.83 6.82 -32.53
C LYS A 155 -2.29 6.55 -32.83
N ILE A 156 -3.19 7.07 -31.99
CA ILE A 156 -4.63 7.01 -32.24
C ILE A 156 -4.99 8.04 -33.30
N THR A 157 -5.46 7.59 -34.45
CA THR A 157 -5.85 8.43 -35.60
C THR A 157 -7.35 8.67 -35.66
N GLY A 158 -8.15 7.87 -34.95
CA GLY A 158 -9.59 8.05 -34.82
C GLY A 158 -10.20 7.17 -33.72
N PRO A 159 -11.26 7.63 -33.05
CA PRO A 159 -11.88 6.88 -31.97
C PRO A 159 -12.70 5.70 -32.51
N CYS A 160 -12.78 4.62 -31.72
CA CYS A 160 -13.79 3.58 -31.94
C CYS A 160 -15.21 4.18 -31.77
N PRO A 161 -16.14 3.95 -32.72
CA PRO A 161 -17.54 4.35 -32.59
C PRO A 161 -18.17 3.85 -31.29
N LEU A 162 -18.99 4.68 -30.64
CA LEU A 162 -19.49 4.42 -29.29
C LEU A 162 -20.31 3.11 -29.18
N ASP A 163 -21.11 2.81 -30.19
CA ASP A 163 -21.95 1.60 -30.30
C ASP A 163 -21.14 0.30 -30.40
N LYS A 164 -19.87 0.40 -30.83
CA LYS A 164 -18.94 -0.72 -30.97
C LYS A 164 -18.04 -0.92 -29.75
N ARG A 165 -18.08 -0.04 -28.74
CA ARG A 165 -17.28 -0.13 -27.51
C ARG A 165 -17.84 -1.17 -26.54
N LYS A 166 -17.70 -2.44 -26.91
CA LYS A 166 -18.11 -3.61 -26.10
C LYS A 166 -16.92 -4.43 -25.67
N SER A 167 -17.04 -5.17 -24.57
CA SER A 167 -15.93 -5.96 -23.99
C SER A 167 -15.35 -6.98 -24.97
N GLU A 168 -16.20 -7.63 -25.78
CA GLU A 168 -15.83 -8.61 -26.81
C GLU A 168 -15.08 -8.01 -28.01
N ASN A 169 -15.08 -6.68 -28.12
CA ASN A 169 -14.37 -5.95 -29.17
C ASN A 169 -13.03 -5.40 -28.69
N ILE A 170 -12.67 -5.54 -27.42
CA ILE A 170 -11.35 -5.15 -26.92
C ILE A 170 -10.31 -6.13 -27.48
N ILE A 171 -9.21 -5.61 -28.02
CA ILE A 171 -8.07 -6.40 -28.54
C ILE A 171 -6.78 -6.13 -27.78
N GLY A 172 -6.75 -5.08 -26.96
CA GLY A 172 -5.60 -4.71 -26.15
C GLY A 172 -5.85 -3.41 -25.39
N ALA A 173 -4.78 -2.89 -24.80
CA ALA A 173 -4.77 -1.58 -24.16
C ALA A 173 -3.39 -0.94 -24.28
N TRP A 174 -3.36 0.38 -24.24
CA TRP A 174 -2.12 1.14 -24.18
C TRP A 174 -2.13 2.07 -22.96
N ALA A 175 -0.94 2.39 -22.47
CA ALA A 175 -0.73 3.44 -21.48
C ALA A 175 0.52 4.24 -21.83
N ARG A 176 0.50 5.51 -21.46
CA ARG A 176 1.56 6.49 -21.71
C ARG A 176 1.79 7.32 -20.47
N ILE A 177 3.05 7.45 -20.09
CA ILE A 177 3.51 8.52 -19.20
C ILE A 177 3.96 9.67 -20.10
N ILE A 178 3.35 10.84 -19.91
CA ILE A 178 3.69 12.07 -20.63
C ILE A 178 4.78 12.76 -19.82
N LEU A 179 5.87 13.11 -20.50
CA LEU A 179 7.11 13.59 -19.91
C LEU A 179 7.46 14.96 -20.48
N ASP A 180 8.12 15.76 -19.64
CA ASP A 180 8.76 17.00 -20.05
C ASP A 180 10.07 16.67 -20.78
N PRO A 181 10.18 16.98 -22.08
CA PRO A 181 11.38 16.67 -22.86
C PRO A 181 12.62 17.43 -22.36
N GLU A 182 12.48 18.57 -21.67
CA GLU A 182 13.62 19.28 -21.07
C GLU A 182 14.25 18.50 -19.91
N VAL A 183 13.46 17.68 -19.21
CA VAL A 183 13.91 16.86 -18.08
C VAL A 183 14.34 15.47 -18.55
N TRP A 184 13.58 14.87 -19.48
CA TRP A 184 13.71 13.46 -19.83
C TRP A 184 14.30 13.19 -21.21
N GLY A 185 14.44 14.20 -22.07
CA GLY A 185 14.90 14.03 -23.47
C GLY A 185 13.90 13.32 -24.38
N VAL A 186 12.77 12.87 -23.83
CA VAL A 186 11.66 12.25 -24.55
C VAL A 186 10.34 12.81 -24.06
N GLU A 187 9.35 12.86 -24.95
CA GLU A 187 8.02 13.38 -24.61
C GLU A 187 7.13 12.30 -23.96
N THR A 188 7.38 11.02 -24.21
CA THR A 188 6.49 9.95 -23.76
C THR A 188 7.22 8.64 -23.48
N TYR A 189 6.67 7.87 -22.54
CA TYR A 189 7.02 6.48 -22.29
C TYR A 189 5.76 5.64 -22.43
N THR A 190 5.70 4.77 -23.44
CA THR A 190 4.50 4.02 -23.82
C THR A 190 4.64 2.54 -23.44
N ALA A 191 3.54 1.91 -23.03
CA ALA A 191 3.40 0.47 -22.99
C ALA A 191 2.12 0.06 -23.71
N ILE A 192 2.23 -0.97 -24.55
CA ILE A 192 1.11 -1.56 -25.29
C ILE A 192 0.99 -3.01 -24.82
N MET A 193 -0.22 -3.49 -24.62
CA MET A 193 -0.50 -4.87 -24.24
C MET A 193 -1.59 -5.44 -25.13
N THR A 194 -1.38 -6.68 -25.59
CA THR A 194 -2.44 -7.46 -26.22
C THR A 194 -3.47 -7.88 -25.17
N LEU A 195 -4.69 -8.24 -25.62
CA LEU A 195 -5.69 -8.81 -24.70
C LEU A 195 -5.17 -10.09 -24.04
N GLU A 196 -4.41 -10.90 -24.76
CA GLU A 196 -3.81 -12.13 -24.26
C GLU A 196 -2.84 -11.85 -23.11
N ASP A 197 -1.92 -10.89 -23.28
CA ASP A 197 -1.00 -10.47 -22.20
C ASP A 197 -1.76 -10.01 -20.95
N ILE A 198 -2.85 -9.27 -21.16
CA ILE A 198 -3.68 -8.73 -20.08
C ILE A 198 -4.37 -9.86 -19.33
N GLN A 199 -4.95 -10.84 -20.05
CA GLN A 199 -5.62 -11.98 -19.45
C GLN A 199 -4.65 -12.91 -18.73
N ASN A 200 -3.45 -13.12 -19.29
CA ASN A 200 -2.37 -13.86 -18.65
C ASN A 200 -1.90 -13.18 -17.36
N ALA A 201 -1.81 -11.84 -17.34
CA ALA A 201 -1.52 -11.12 -16.11
C ALA A 201 -2.63 -11.30 -15.05
N TRP A 202 -3.90 -11.34 -15.47
CA TRP A 202 -5.02 -11.57 -14.54
C TRP A 202 -5.10 -13.00 -14.02
N SER A 203 -4.66 -14.00 -14.80
CA SER A 203 -4.67 -15.40 -14.38
C SER A 203 -3.69 -15.71 -13.25
N MET A 204 -2.71 -14.84 -13.03
CA MET A 204 -1.76 -14.95 -11.91
C MET A 204 -2.32 -14.44 -10.58
N GLY A 205 -3.45 -13.73 -10.58
CA GLY A 205 -4.12 -13.31 -9.34
C GLY A 205 -4.97 -14.42 -8.72
N SER A 206 -5.34 -14.29 -7.45
CA SER A 206 -6.13 -15.28 -6.69
C SER A 206 -7.47 -15.68 -7.35
N ALA A 207 -8.07 -14.77 -8.13
CA ALA A 207 -9.30 -15.05 -8.86
C ALA A 207 -9.07 -15.77 -10.21
N TYR A 208 -7.82 -16.08 -10.59
CA TYR A 208 -7.41 -16.69 -11.86
C TYR A 208 -8.09 -16.04 -13.08
N GLY A 209 -8.15 -14.71 -13.10
CA GLY A 209 -8.82 -13.95 -14.16
C GLY A 209 -10.35 -13.99 -14.16
N LYS A 210 -11.00 -14.75 -13.27
CA LYS A 210 -12.45 -15.00 -13.26
C LYS A 210 -13.26 -14.08 -12.32
N SER A 211 -12.64 -13.01 -11.81
CA SER A 211 -13.34 -12.08 -10.93
C SER A 211 -14.52 -11.39 -11.66
N LYS A 212 -15.58 -11.05 -10.91
CA LYS A 212 -16.70 -10.25 -11.45
C LYS A 212 -16.23 -8.92 -12.04
N ALA A 213 -15.15 -8.34 -11.51
CA ALA A 213 -14.58 -7.10 -12.01
C ALA A 213 -13.94 -7.28 -13.39
N HIS A 214 -13.15 -8.35 -13.59
CA HIS A 214 -12.54 -8.66 -14.89
C HIS A 214 -13.61 -8.91 -15.97
N GLN A 215 -14.72 -9.57 -15.62
CA GLN A 215 -15.81 -9.85 -16.56
C GLN A 215 -16.67 -8.62 -16.87
N LYS A 216 -17.11 -7.88 -15.84
CA LYS A 216 -18.06 -6.76 -16.00
C LYS A 216 -17.39 -5.44 -16.39
N PHE A 217 -16.14 -5.25 -16.01
CA PHE A 217 -15.38 -4.01 -16.20
C PHE A 217 -14.09 -4.28 -16.98
N MET A 218 -14.17 -5.12 -18.01
CA MET A 218 -13.04 -5.53 -18.86
C MET A 218 -12.20 -4.34 -19.33
N ALA A 219 -12.84 -3.26 -19.79
CA ALA A 219 -12.14 -2.07 -20.28
C ALA A 219 -11.34 -1.35 -19.18
N GLU A 220 -11.92 -1.15 -18.00
CA GLU A 220 -11.22 -0.52 -16.88
C GLU A 220 -10.07 -1.39 -16.36
N MET A 221 -10.27 -2.71 -16.31
CA MET A 221 -9.23 -3.65 -15.89
C MET A 221 -8.09 -3.74 -16.91
N ALA A 222 -8.39 -3.66 -18.21
CA ALA A 222 -7.38 -3.65 -19.27
C ALA A 222 -6.52 -2.36 -19.21
N LYS A 223 -7.17 -1.20 -19.04
CA LYS A 223 -6.46 0.08 -18.80
C LYS A 223 -5.58 0.02 -17.55
N LYS A 224 -6.09 -0.58 -16.46
CA LYS A 224 -5.32 -0.77 -15.22
C LYS A 224 -4.06 -1.61 -15.47
N SER A 225 -4.17 -2.72 -16.22
CA SER A 225 -3.01 -3.56 -16.57
C SER A 225 -1.97 -2.80 -17.38
N ALA A 226 -2.39 -2.04 -18.41
CA ALA A 226 -1.48 -1.24 -19.22
C ALA A 226 -0.78 -0.14 -18.39
N ILE A 227 -1.52 0.58 -17.53
CA ILE A 227 -0.96 1.58 -16.61
C ILE A 227 0.09 0.93 -15.70
N ASN A 228 -0.26 -0.19 -15.07
CA ASN A 228 0.65 -0.87 -14.15
C ASN A 228 1.94 -1.31 -14.84
N ARG A 229 1.86 -1.86 -16.07
CA ARG A 229 3.04 -2.24 -16.85
C ARG A 229 3.90 -1.03 -17.22
N CYS A 230 3.26 0.02 -17.72
CA CYS A 230 3.92 1.27 -18.10
C CYS A 230 4.67 1.88 -16.91
N ILE A 231 3.97 2.02 -15.78
CA ILE A 231 4.53 2.57 -14.55
C ILE A 231 5.65 1.68 -14.00
N LYS A 232 5.45 0.36 -13.90
CA LYS A 232 6.46 -0.57 -13.39
C LYS A 232 7.76 -0.47 -14.19
N ASN A 233 7.63 -0.58 -15.51
CA ASN A 233 8.80 -0.44 -16.38
C ASN A 233 9.40 0.95 -16.26
N PHE A 234 8.58 2.00 -16.04
CA PHE A 234 9.03 3.37 -15.83
C PHE A 234 9.81 3.60 -14.53
N ILE A 235 9.57 2.84 -13.47
CA ILE A 235 10.23 3.09 -12.18
C ILE A 235 11.43 2.17 -12.01
N ASN A 236 11.27 0.88 -12.31
CA ASN A 236 12.24 -0.16 -11.97
C ASN A 236 13.55 -0.11 -12.77
N THR A 237 13.68 0.79 -13.75
CA THR A 237 14.92 0.93 -14.54
C THR A 237 15.58 2.29 -14.32
N ARG A 238 15.24 2.99 -13.23
CA ARG A 238 15.71 4.35 -12.91
C ARG A 238 16.53 4.32 -11.63
N ASP A 239 17.36 5.34 -11.45
CA ASP A 239 18.24 5.47 -10.29
C ASP A 239 17.46 5.81 -9.01
N ASP A 240 17.88 5.24 -7.88
CA ASP A 240 17.26 5.40 -6.55
C ASP A 240 17.54 6.76 -5.89
N GLN A 241 17.77 7.82 -6.67
CA GLN A 241 18.17 9.15 -6.18
C GLN A 241 17.03 9.90 -5.45
N ASP A 242 15.81 9.38 -5.48
CA ASP A 242 14.63 10.00 -4.89
C ASP A 242 13.93 9.03 -3.93
N ILE A 243 13.74 9.44 -2.67
CA ILE A 243 13.01 8.69 -1.64
C ILE A 243 11.58 8.34 -2.10
N LEU A 244 10.99 9.13 -2.99
CA LEU A 244 9.70 8.83 -3.61
C LEU A 244 9.79 7.60 -4.52
N ILE A 245 10.86 7.46 -5.30
CA ILE A 245 11.08 6.31 -6.20
C ILE A 245 11.30 5.05 -5.38
N ASP A 246 12.13 5.13 -4.34
CA ASP A 246 12.38 4.02 -3.42
C ASP A 246 11.08 3.60 -2.70
N THR A 247 10.32 4.56 -2.18
CA THR A 247 8.99 4.30 -1.60
C THR A 247 8.07 3.64 -2.61
N LEU A 248 8.04 4.13 -3.86
CA LEU A 248 7.22 3.57 -4.93
C LEU A 248 7.62 2.13 -5.27
N ASN A 249 8.92 1.81 -5.26
CA ASN A 249 9.40 0.45 -5.44
C ASN A 249 8.93 -0.46 -4.29
N ARG A 250 9.09 -0.05 -3.02
CA ARG A 250 8.63 -0.84 -1.85
C ARG A 250 7.14 -1.12 -1.86
N VAL A 251 6.31 -0.11 -2.14
CA VAL A 251 4.85 -0.25 -2.06
C VAL A 251 4.23 -0.95 -3.27
N THR A 252 5.05 -1.28 -4.28
CA THR A 252 4.63 -2.00 -5.50
C THR A 252 5.30 -3.36 -5.68
N SER A 253 6.38 -3.66 -4.94
CA SER A 253 7.06 -4.97 -4.99
C SER A 253 6.14 -6.12 -4.61
N ASN A 254 5.28 -5.91 -3.62
CA ASN A 254 4.45 -6.96 -3.02
C ASN A 254 3.23 -7.34 -3.87
N GLU A 255 3.01 -6.70 -5.03
CA GLU A 255 1.90 -7.07 -5.93
C GLU A 255 2.14 -8.37 -6.72
N TYR A 256 3.38 -8.88 -6.74
CA TYR A 256 3.78 -10.01 -7.58
C TYR A 256 4.12 -11.29 -6.81
N GLU A 257 3.93 -11.32 -5.48
CA GLU A 257 3.93 -12.58 -4.75
C GLU A 257 2.54 -13.21 -4.90
N PRO A 258 2.41 -14.33 -5.65
CA PRO A 258 1.12 -14.96 -5.96
C PRO A 258 0.34 -15.38 -4.71
N ASP A 259 1.04 -15.54 -3.58
CA ASP A 259 0.52 -16.11 -2.33
C ASP A 259 0.00 -15.06 -1.34
N VAL A 260 -0.01 -13.77 -1.67
CA VAL A 260 -0.41 -12.71 -0.71
C VAL A 260 -1.93 -12.59 -0.53
N TYR A 261 -2.72 -13.27 -1.36
CA TYR A 261 -4.19 -13.15 -1.33
C TYR A 261 -4.96 -14.43 -0.95
N ASP A 262 -4.30 -15.58 -0.84
CA ASP A 262 -4.88 -16.80 -0.27
C ASP A 262 -3.83 -17.44 0.65
N ASP A 263 -4.18 -17.56 1.92
CA ASP A 263 -3.43 -18.21 3.00
C ASP A 263 -2.19 -17.52 3.58
N VAL A 264 -2.41 -17.10 4.83
CA VAL A 264 -1.43 -16.79 5.87
C VAL A 264 -0.46 -17.95 6.05
N GLN A 265 0.68 -17.88 5.38
CA GLN A 265 2.02 -18.23 5.88
C GLN A 265 2.99 -17.73 4.81
N TYR A 266 4.05 -17.01 5.18
CA TYR A 266 5.43 -17.30 4.76
C TYR A 266 6.39 -16.18 5.20
N GLN A 267 7.66 -16.58 5.23
CA GLN A 267 8.76 -16.10 6.04
C GLN A 267 9.10 -14.61 5.83
N VAL A 268 9.28 -13.94 6.96
CA VAL A 268 9.85 -12.59 7.08
C VAL A 268 11.20 -12.54 6.37
N ARG A 269 11.32 -11.74 5.31
CA ARG A 269 12.63 -11.19 4.91
C ARG A 269 12.95 -10.07 5.88
N GLU A 270 13.84 -10.35 6.84
CA GLU A 270 14.30 -9.38 7.85
C GLU A 270 15.14 -8.22 7.26
N GLU A 271 15.47 -8.25 5.97
CA GLU A 271 16.45 -7.34 5.37
C GLU A 271 15.85 -6.08 4.74
N GLN A 272 14.89 -5.39 5.38
CA GLN A 272 14.51 -4.03 4.94
C GLN A 272 14.24 -3.03 6.07
N ALA A 273 14.47 -3.39 7.34
CA ALA A 273 14.34 -2.48 8.47
C ALA A 273 15.66 -1.75 8.77
N SER A 274 16.08 -0.84 7.89
CA SER A 274 17.21 0.06 8.17
C SER A 274 16.81 1.52 8.21
N GLN A 275 15.61 1.83 8.71
CA GLN A 275 15.31 3.10 9.40
C GLN A 275 14.29 2.80 10.49
N VAL A 276 14.76 2.21 11.59
CA VAL A 276 13.93 2.03 12.79
C VAL A 276 13.64 3.43 13.32
N ILE A 277 12.38 3.87 13.18
CA ILE A 277 11.83 4.85 14.10
C ILE A 277 11.87 4.15 15.46
N ASP A 278 12.83 4.52 16.29
CA ASP A 278 12.92 4.04 17.67
C ASP A 278 11.74 4.62 18.46
N ILE A 279 10.59 3.95 18.34
CA ILE A 279 9.41 4.26 19.13
C ILE A 279 9.63 3.58 20.47
N SER A 280 10.29 4.30 21.37
CA SER A 280 10.41 3.91 22.77
C SER A 280 9.01 3.57 23.30
N GLN A 281 8.80 2.31 23.66
CA GLN A 281 7.57 1.88 24.30
C GLN A 281 7.55 2.45 25.71
N GLU A 282 6.79 3.52 25.95
CA GLU A 282 6.44 3.89 27.32
C GLU A 282 5.58 2.75 27.90
N PRO A 283 5.94 2.17 29.06
CA PRO A 283 5.17 1.11 29.69
C PRO A 283 3.78 1.65 30.04
N GLN A 284 2.73 1.04 29.48
CA GLN A 284 1.39 1.24 30.01
C GLN A 284 1.33 0.65 31.42
N GLU A 285 1.31 1.52 32.44
CA GLU A 285 0.92 1.13 33.79
C GLU A 285 -0.55 0.69 33.77
N SER A 286 -0.76 -0.61 33.89
CA SER A 286 -2.06 -1.19 34.20
C SER A 286 -2.43 -0.85 35.66
N PRO A 287 -3.65 -0.37 35.94
CA PRO A 287 -4.08 -0.14 37.32
C PRO A 287 -4.17 -1.48 38.06
N LYS A 288 -3.25 -1.69 39.02
CA LYS A 288 -3.32 -2.80 39.99
C LYS A 288 -4.59 -2.64 40.84
N GLN A 289 -5.61 -3.46 40.60
CA GLN A 289 -6.64 -3.72 41.60
C GLN A 289 -6.08 -4.66 42.66
N ALA A 290 -6.05 -4.16 43.90
CA ALA A 290 -5.71 -4.92 45.08
C ALA A 290 -6.79 -5.96 45.39
N HIS A 291 -6.42 -7.23 45.47
CA HIS A 291 -7.16 -8.20 46.26
C HIS A 291 -6.20 -9.04 47.10
N THR A 292 -6.44 -8.96 48.39
CA THR A 292 -5.81 -9.64 49.51
C THR A 292 -6.00 -11.16 49.44
N GLU A 293 -4.91 -11.89 49.69
CA GLU A 293 -4.89 -13.32 50.05
C GLU A 293 -5.72 -13.59 51.33
N PRO A 294 -6.22 -14.83 51.51
CA PRO A 294 -5.42 -15.82 52.25
C PRO A 294 -5.43 -17.26 51.69
N LYS A 295 -4.27 -17.90 51.75
CA LYS A 295 -4.01 -19.36 51.68
C LYS A 295 -4.23 -20.01 53.09
N PRO A 296 -4.03 -21.34 53.32
CA PRO A 296 -3.78 -22.49 52.43
C PRO A 296 -4.53 -23.80 52.84
N GLN A 297 -4.39 -24.89 52.05
CA GLN A 297 -4.32 -26.35 52.40
C GLN A 297 -4.84 -27.20 51.21
N THR A 298 -4.37 -28.39 50.80
CA THR A 298 -3.20 -29.26 50.99
C THR A 298 -3.24 -30.26 49.80
N GLN A 299 -2.08 -30.68 49.27
CA GLN A 299 -1.91 -31.85 48.36
C GLN A 299 -2.19 -33.20 49.11
N PRO A 300 -2.31 -34.40 48.48
CA PRO A 300 -1.36 -34.92 47.47
C PRO A 300 -1.80 -36.02 46.47
N ASN A 301 -0.81 -36.34 45.60
CA ASN A 301 -0.47 -37.62 44.96
C ASN A 301 -0.94 -37.96 43.52
N ALA A 302 0.09 -38.05 42.66
CA ALA A 302 0.24 -38.82 41.41
C ALA A 302 0.33 -40.36 41.71
N PRO A 303 0.66 -41.31 40.80
CA PRO A 303 1.20 -41.18 39.42
C PRO A 303 0.84 -42.29 38.37
N LYS A 304 1.40 -42.14 37.14
CA LYS A 304 1.67 -43.14 36.06
C LYS A 304 0.45 -43.66 35.27
N GLU A 305 0.52 -43.96 33.96
CA GLU A 305 1.52 -44.75 33.23
C GLU A 305 1.45 -44.52 31.69
N GLU A 306 2.58 -44.78 31.01
CA GLU A 306 2.75 -44.87 29.55
C GLU A 306 2.01 -46.07 28.91
N LYS A 307 1.65 -45.99 27.61
CA LYS A 307 2.01 -46.99 26.58
C LYS A 307 1.58 -46.64 25.15
N GLN A 308 2.60 -46.52 24.29
CA GLN A 308 2.81 -47.20 23.01
C GLN A 308 1.71 -47.30 21.93
N ALA A 309 2.02 -46.66 20.80
CA ALA A 309 2.04 -47.15 19.41
C ALA A 309 1.23 -48.39 18.99
N THR A 310 0.49 -48.24 17.89
CA THR A 310 0.52 -49.22 16.79
C THR A 310 0.15 -48.56 15.46
N ALA A 311 0.99 -48.80 14.46
CA ALA A 311 0.75 -48.50 13.06
C ALA A 311 -0.20 -49.53 12.45
N GLN A 312 -1.09 -49.09 11.55
CA GLN A 312 -1.61 -49.95 10.49
C GLN A 312 -1.69 -49.18 9.17
N VAL A 313 -0.87 -49.66 8.24
CA VAL A 313 -0.88 -49.38 6.81
C VAL A 313 -2.13 -50.03 6.21
N LYS A 314 -2.84 -49.30 5.34
CA LYS A 314 -3.67 -49.92 4.30
C LYS A 314 -3.51 -49.13 2.99
N GLN A 315 -2.84 -49.76 2.04
CA GLN A 315 -2.88 -49.42 0.63
C GLN A 315 -4.28 -49.69 0.09
N GLU A 316 -4.78 -48.82 -0.79
CA GLU A 316 -5.44 -49.26 -2.02
C GLU A 316 -5.32 -48.16 -3.09
N GLN A 317 -4.74 -48.57 -4.22
CA GLN A 317 -4.66 -47.85 -5.48
C GLN A 317 -6.04 -47.70 -6.12
N MET A 318 -6.21 -46.62 -6.90
CA MET A 318 -6.88 -46.48 -8.21
C MET A 318 -7.17 -44.98 -8.36
N GLY A 319 -6.82 -44.24 -9.40
CA GLY A 319 -6.24 -44.52 -10.70
C GLY A 319 -6.35 -43.25 -11.54
N ILE A 320 -5.41 -43.09 -12.48
CA ILE A 320 -5.60 -42.52 -13.82
C ILE A 320 -5.98 -41.02 -13.91
N ASP A 321 -4.94 -40.22 -14.12
CA ASP A 321 -4.69 -39.35 -15.28
C ASP A 321 -5.92 -38.80 -16.04
N TRP A 322 -6.11 -37.47 -15.97
CA TRP A 322 -6.33 -36.52 -17.08
C TRP A 322 -6.06 -35.10 -16.59
#